data_AF-A0A1X9MAZ0-F1
#
_entry.id   AF-A0A1X9MAZ0-F1
#
_cell.length_a   1.000
_cell.length_b   1.000
_cell.length_c   1.000
_cell.angle_alpha   90.00
_cell.angle_beta   90.00
_cell.angle_gamma   90.00
#
_symmetry.space_group_name_H-M   'P 1'
#
loop_
_entity.id
_entity.type
_entity.pdbx_description
1 polymer ?
#
loop_
_entity_poly.entity_id
_entity_poly.type
_entity_poly.pdbx_seq_one_letter_code
_entity_poly.pdbx_strand_id
1 'polypeptide(L)'
;MKKALILLIVTICLHTPSVLANHIQPIQSLKSVLTPTIQEAITSYKNKKTTYAPYSFTTDFHNIQIKDIAKLNKENYYVIQVLVSTYEHAHNPPNITFNLTVLLTPVGHRVINIKSKEDQEARKINAFYKEAVSDIAQAFQLNLQSYKAYNTTNIPAPLRPFITKIIVELNPYISPPYKNVISPITFLKGNRGFIVFKLADGTNVKYELRMENQQWKIISKEKRPGKKMKKTLIWYM
;
A
#
# COMPACT_ATOMS: atom_id res chain seq x y z
N MET A 1 -5.62 -34.14 -4.18
CA MET A 1 -5.88 -34.23 -2.73
C MET A 1 -6.24 -32.89 -2.07
N LYS A 2 -5.42 -31.82 -2.16
CA LYS A 2 -5.73 -30.52 -1.50
C LYS A 2 -7.11 -29.91 -1.84
N LYS A 3 -7.64 -30.12 -3.03
CA LYS A 3 -8.90 -29.50 -3.51
C LYS A 3 -10.18 -30.10 -2.92
N ALA A 4 -10.25 -31.43 -2.80
CA ALA A 4 -11.38 -32.12 -2.18
C ALA A 4 -11.49 -31.80 -0.68
N LEU A 5 -10.34 -31.59 -0.02
CA LEU A 5 -10.26 -31.18 1.39
C LEU A 5 -10.89 -29.81 1.64
N ILE A 6 -10.73 -28.84 0.73
CA ILE A 6 -11.29 -27.48 0.88
C ILE A 6 -12.82 -27.51 0.78
N LEU A 7 -13.35 -28.26 -0.19
CA LEU A 7 -14.80 -28.41 -0.36
C LEU A 7 -15.41 -29.12 0.86
N LEU A 8 -14.73 -30.13 1.39
CA LEU A 8 -15.11 -30.84 2.60
C LEU A 8 -15.13 -29.91 3.82
N ILE A 9 -14.07 -29.11 4.04
CA ILE A 9 -13.98 -28.14 5.13
C ILE A 9 -15.13 -27.13 5.06
N VAL A 10 -15.43 -26.57 3.88
CA VAL A 10 -16.52 -25.61 3.72
C VAL A 10 -17.90 -26.25 3.91
N THR A 11 -18.07 -27.50 3.47
CA THR A 11 -19.32 -28.24 3.68
C THR A 11 -19.56 -28.51 5.16
N ILE A 12 -18.50 -28.87 5.91
CA ILE A 12 -18.55 -29.05 7.38
C ILE A 12 -18.89 -27.73 8.09
N CYS A 13 -18.33 -26.61 7.65
CA CYS A 13 -18.67 -25.28 8.18
C CYS A 13 -20.15 -24.92 8.01
N LEU A 14 -20.83 -25.47 7.00
CA LEU A 14 -22.21 -25.10 6.65
C LEU A 14 -23.28 -26.06 7.18
N HIS A 15 -22.94 -27.31 7.55
CA HIS A 15 -23.91 -28.37 7.88
C HIS A 15 -23.90 -28.83 9.33
N THR A 16 -23.18 -28.16 10.23
CA THR A 16 -23.17 -28.53 11.66
C THR A 16 -24.12 -27.63 12.45
N PRO A 17 -25.22 -28.17 13.00
CA PRO A 17 -26.07 -27.43 13.93
C PRO A 17 -25.24 -27.09 15.18
N SER A 18 -25.46 -25.89 15.69
CA SER A 18 -24.86 -25.29 16.89
C SER A 18 -24.50 -26.30 18.00
N VAL A 19 -23.23 -26.74 18.03
CA VAL A 19 -22.59 -27.31 19.21
C VAL A 19 -21.27 -26.58 19.41
N LEU A 20 -21.28 -25.70 20.42
CA LEU A 20 -20.38 -24.60 20.72
C LEU A 20 -18.91 -24.96 21.07
N ALA A 21 -18.37 -26.11 20.69
CA ALA A 21 -17.03 -26.54 21.14
C ALA A 21 -15.99 -26.91 20.06
N ASN A 22 -16.33 -27.13 18.78
CA ASN A 22 -15.36 -27.64 17.78
C ASN A 22 -15.27 -26.86 16.44
N HIS A 23 -15.95 -25.71 16.30
CA HIS A 23 -15.93 -24.90 15.05
C HIS A 23 -14.60 -24.16 14.77
N ILE A 24 -13.64 -24.19 15.70
CA ILE A 24 -12.35 -23.51 15.56
C ILE A 24 -11.49 -24.18 14.47
N GLN A 25 -11.47 -25.52 14.41
CA GLN A 25 -10.60 -26.28 13.51
C GLN A 25 -10.93 -26.09 12.00
N PRO A 26 -12.21 -26.18 11.55
CA PRO A 26 -12.56 -25.97 10.14
C PRO A 26 -12.30 -24.54 9.65
N ILE A 27 -12.62 -23.52 10.48
CA ILE A 27 -12.40 -22.12 10.14
C ILE A 27 -10.90 -21.81 10.04
N GLN A 28 -10.07 -22.32 10.97
CA GLN A 28 -8.61 -22.13 10.91
C GLN A 28 -7.98 -22.82 9.71
N SER A 29 -8.47 -24.00 9.34
CA SER A 29 -8.05 -24.70 8.12
C SER A 29 -8.42 -23.91 6.86
N LEU A 30 -9.63 -23.36 6.81
CA LEU A 30 -10.08 -22.51 5.71
C LEU A 30 -9.24 -21.23 5.60
N LYS A 31 -8.95 -20.56 6.71
CA LYS A 31 -8.03 -19.39 6.73
C LYS A 31 -6.68 -19.76 6.13
N SER A 32 -6.06 -20.84 6.60
CA SER A 32 -4.74 -21.29 6.15
C SER A 32 -4.69 -21.57 4.65
N VAL A 33 -5.76 -22.16 4.10
CA VAL A 33 -5.92 -22.39 2.65
C VAL A 33 -6.01 -21.08 1.87
N LEU A 34 -6.78 -20.11 2.39
CA LEU A 34 -7.03 -18.85 1.70
C LEU A 34 -5.87 -17.84 1.82
N THR A 35 -5.02 -17.96 2.85
CA THR A 35 -3.96 -16.99 3.15
C THR A 35 -3.06 -16.65 1.95
N PRO A 36 -2.51 -17.61 1.18
CA PRO A 36 -1.66 -17.28 0.04
C PRO A 36 -2.37 -16.43 -1.02
N THR A 37 -3.62 -16.76 -1.35
CA THR A 37 -4.43 -16.01 -2.32
C THR A 37 -4.80 -14.62 -1.81
N ILE A 38 -5.12 -14.49 -0.52
CA ILE A 38 -5.39 -13.21 0.13
C ILE A 38 -4.12 -12.34 0.12
N GLN A 39 -2.96 -12.91 0.45
CA GLN A 39 -1.67 -12.22 0.47
C GLN A 39 -1.29 -11.71 -0.92
N GLU A 40 -1.44 -12.54 -1.95
CA GLU A 40 -1.21 -12.15 -3.34
C GLU A 40 -2.14 -11.00 -3.76
N ALA A 41 -3.44 -11.10 -3.46
CA ALA A 41 -4.42 -10.07 -3.81
C ALA A 41 -4.13 -8.73 -3.12
N ILE A 42 -3.78 -8.75 -1.82
CA ILE A 42 -3.41 -7.54 -1.08
C ILE A 42 -2.11 -6.96 -1.65
N THR A 43 -1.11 -7.78 -1.96
CA THR A 43 0.16 -7.31 -2.55
C THR A 43 -0.07 -6.67 -3.92
N SER A 44 -0.85 -7.31 -4.78
CA SER A 44 -1.24 -6.77 -6.08
C SER A 44 -2.01 -5.45 -5.94
N TYR A 45 -2.94 -5.36 -4.98
CA TYR A 45 -3.66 -4.13 -4.67
C TYR A 45 -2.72 -3.00 -4.22
N LYS A 46 -1.78 -3.26 -3.32
CA LYS A 46 -0.77 -2.27 -2.87
C LYS A 46 0.05 -1.76 -4.06
N ASN A 47 0.50 -2.64 -4.94
CA ASN A 47 1.31 -2.27 -6.10
C ASN A 47 0.56 -1.42 -7.14
N LYS A 48 -0.76 -1.62 -7.25
CA LYS A 48 -1.63 -0.83 -8.14
C LYS A 48 -2.01 0.52 -7.54
N LYS A 49 -2.16 0.60 -6.21
CA LYS A 49 -2.56 1.82 -5.53
C LYS A 49 -1.44 2.85 -5.60
N THR A 50 -1.64 3.88 -6.41
CA THR A 50 -0.66 4.96 -6.57
C THR A 50 -0.84 5.96 -5.42
N THR A 51 0.04 5.90 -4.41
CA THR A 51 0.09 6.88 -3.33
C THR A 51 1.45 7.56 -3.31
N TYR A 52 1.47 8.88 -3.09
CA TYR A 52 2.71 9.63 -2.93
C TYR A 52 3.43 9.27 -1.63
N ALA A 53 2.65 9.01 -0.58
CA ALA A 53 3.20 8.57 0.68
C ALA A 53 3.78 7.16 0.57
N PRO A 54 5.02 6.94 1.04
CA PRO A 54 5.53 5.60 1.27
C PRO A 54 4.80 5.02 2.47
N TYR A 55 4.08 3.93 2.25
CA TYR A 55 3.42 3.19 3.33
C TYR A 55 4.21 1.92 3.63
N SER A 56 4.78 1.83 4.83
CA SER A 56 5.21 0.55 5.38
C SER A 56 4.17 0.10 6.40
N PHE A 57 3.32 -0.85 6.01
CA PHE A 57 2.45 -1.55 6.95
C PHE A 57 2.51 -3.04 6.70
N THR A 58 2.63 -3.78 7.79
CA THR A 58 2.60 -5.24 7.77
C THR A 58 1.14 -5.68 7.89
N THR A 59 0.70 -6.50 6.94
CA THR A 59 -0.64 -7.09 6.98
C THR A 59 -0.64 -8.22 8.01
N ASP A 60 -1.64 -8.23 8.90
CA ASP A 60 -1.82 -9.30 9.88
C ASP A 60 -2.61 -10.45 9.27
N PHE A 61 -1.87 -11.41 8.70
CA PHE A 61 -2.44 -12.64 8.15
C PHE A 61 -2.76 -13.69 9.22
N HIS A 62 -2.35 -13.48 10.47
CA HIS A 62 -2.70 -14.38 11.58
C HIS A 62 -4.13 -14.11 12.06
N ASN A 63 -4.56 -12.84 12.04
CA ASN A 63 -5.90 -12.41 12.47
C ASN A 63 -6.90 -12.21 11.31
N ILE A 64 -6.82 -13.04 10.26
CA ILE A 64 -7.83 -13.06 9.20
C ILE A 64 -9.20 -13.37 9.80
N GLN A 65 -10.21 -12.57 9.46
CA GLN A 65 -11.60 -12.77 9.90
C GLN A 65 -12.46 -13.22 8.72
N ILE A 66 -13.07 -14.40 8.83
CA ILE A 66 -14.13 -14.82 7.91
C ILE A 66 -15.44 -14.25 8.45
N LYS A 67 -16.06 -13.36 7.68
CA LYS A 67 -17.29 -12.65 8.09
C LYS A 67 -18.54 -13.39 7.67
N ASP A 68 -18.50 -14.00 6.49
CA ASP A 68 -19.65 -14.69 5.91
C ASP A 68 -19.19 -15.75 4.89
N ILE A 69 -19.98 -16.81 4.75
CA ILE A 69 -19.81 -17.87 3.74
C ILE A 69 -21.19 -18.17 3.16
N ALA A 70 -21.40 -17.79 1.91
CA ALA A 70 -22.66 -18.03 1.20
C ALA A 70 -22.47 -19.04 0.06
N LYS A 71 -23.39 -20.01 -0.07
CA LYS A 71 -23.41 -20.94 -1.20
C LYS A 71 -24.07 -20.30 -2.42
N LEU A 72 -23.37 -20.29 -3.55
CA LEU A 72 -23.89 -19.91 -4.86
C LEU A 72 -24.46 -21.17 -5.54
N ASN A 73 -25.74 -21.47 -5.31
CA ASN A 73 -26.52 -22.49 -6.04
C ASN A 73 -25.95 -23.94 -6.00
N LYS A 74 -26.54 -24.86 -6.80
CA LYS A 74 -26.39 -26.32 -6.69
C LYS A 74 -24.97 -26.89 -6.94
N GLU A 75 -24.03 -26.12 -7.49
CA GLU A 75 -22.73 -26.64 -7.98
C GLU A 75 -21.57 -26.61 -6.96
N ASN A 76 -21.85 -26.41 -5.66
CA ASN A 76 -20.82 -26.28 -4.60
C ASN A 76 -19.85 -25.10 -4.81
N TYR A 77 -20.40 -23.96 -5.21
CA TYR A 77 -19.68 -22.69 -5.31
C TYR A 77 -19.96 -21.90 -4.04
N TYR A 78 -18.97 -21.19 -3.53
CA TYR A 78 -19.10 -20.40 -2.32
C TYR A 78 -18.49 -19.02 -2.48
N VAL A 79 -19.14 -18.02 -1.90
CA VAL A 79 -18.61 -16.67 -1.73
C VAL A 79 -18.24 -16.51 -0.26
N ILE A 80 -17.01 -16.13 -0.01
CA ILE A 80 -16.48 -15.95 1.34
C ILE A 80 -16.10 -14.48 1.50
N GLN A 81 -16.72 -13.81 2.47
CA GLN A 81 -16.34 -12.44 2.86
C GLN A 81 -15.23 -12.52 3.90
N VAL A 82 -14.11 -11.88 3.59
CA VAL A 82 -12.89 -11.92 4.40
C VAL A 82 -12.50 -10.50 4.78
N LEU A 83 -12.17 -10.29 6.05
CA LEU A 83 -11.63 -9.05 6.57
C LEU A 83 -10.21 -9.29 7.08
N VAL A 84 -9.26 -8.46 6.64
CA VAL A 84 -7.84 -8.53 7.02
C VAL A 84 -7.38 -7.14 7.37
N SER A 85 -6.77 -6.97 8.53
CA SER A 85 -6.23 -5.68 8.97
C SER A 85 -4.71 -5.68 8.93
N THR A 86 -4.12 -4.50 9.00
CA THR A 86 -2.70 -4.33 9.32
C THR A 86 -2.47 -4.57 10.80
N TYR A 87 -1.24 -4.92 11.17
CA TYR A 87 -0.84 -5.00 12.58
C TYR A 87 -1.01 -3.65 13.25
N GLU A 88 -1.78 -3.62 14.33
CA GLU A 88 -2.00 -2.44 15.15
C GLU A 88 -0.99 -2.41 16.30
N HIS A 89 0.04 -1.58 16.16
CA HIS A 89 0.97 -1.23 17.23
C HIS A 89 1.17 0.29 17.25
N ALA A 90 1.42 0.85 18.44
CA ALA A 90 1.48 2.30 18.67
C ALA A 90 2.48 3.06 17.76
N HIS A 91 3.44 2.37 17.17
CA HIS A 91 4.45 2.94 16.27
C HIS A 91 4.30 2.49 14.80
N ASN A 92 3.19 1.84 14.43
CA ASN A 92 2.92 1.38 13.07
C ASN A 92 1.63 1.96 12.42
N PRO A 93 1.18 3.21 12.68
CA PRO A 93 0.20 3.81 11.80
C PRO A 93 0.81 3.96 10.37
N PRO A 94 -0.01 3.86 9.31
CA PRO A 94 -1.47 3.82 9.35
C PRO A 94 -2.07 2.41 9.42
N ASN A 95 -3.25 2.33 10.03
CA ASN A 95 -4.06 1.12 10.05
C ASN A 95 -4.97 1.04 8.82
N ILE A 96 -4.91 -0.10 8.13
CA ILE A 96 -5.72 -0.36 6.93
C ILE A 96 -6.47 -1.66 7.08
N THR A 97 -7.78 -1.62 6.81
CA THR A 97 -8.62 -2.81 6.75
C THR A 97 -8.95 -3.15 5.30
N PHE A 98 -8.67 -4.36 4.89
CA PHE A 98 -9.01 -4.93 3.60
C PHE A 98 -10.25 -5.81 3.72
N ASN A 99 -11.29 -5.49 2.95
CA ASN A 99 -12.47 -6.30 2.75
C ASN A 99 -12.33 -7.03 1.41
N LEU A 100 -12.17 -8.35 1.45
CA LEU A 100 -12.01 -9.20 0.28
C LEU A 100 -13.23 -10.09 0.11
N THR A 101 -13.59 -10.33 -1.14
CA THR A 101 -14.56 -11.37 -1.51
C THR A 101 -13.81 -12.46 -2.25
N VAL A 102 -13.82 -13.67 -1.70
CA VAL A 102 -13.19 -14.85 -2.29
C VAL A 102 -14.27 -15.73 -2.91
N LEU A 103 -14.09 -16.07 -4.17
CA LEU A 103 -14.88 -17.11 -4.83
C LEU A 103 -14.15 -18.44 -4.64
N LEU A 104 -14.85 -19.41 -4.05
CA LEU A 104 -14.43 -20.80 -3.96
C LEU A 104 -15.28 -21.64 -4.92
N THR A 105 -14.61 -22.49 -5.67
CA THR A 105 -15.19 -23.41 -6.66
C THR A 105 -14.58 -24.81 -6.47
N PRO A 106 -15.16 -25.86 -7.07
CA PRO A 106 -14.55 -27.20 -7.03
C PRO A 106 -13.11 -27.24 -7.58
N VAL A 107 -12.74 -26.31 -8.48
CA VAL A 107 -11.43 -26.29 -9.13
C VAL A 107 -10.38 -25.44 -8.39
N GLY A 108 -10.80 -24.56 -7.47
CA GLY A 108 -9.92 -23.69 -6.69
C GLY A 108 -10.60 -22.43 -6.12
N HIS A 109 -9.80 -21.51 -5.60
CA HIS A 109 -10.25 -20.24 -5.03
C HIS A 109 -9.52 -19.04 -5.62
N ARG A 110 -10.20 -17.90 -5.71
CA ARG A 110 -9.61 -16.62 -6.13
C ARG A 110 -10.31 -15.44 -5.46
N VAL A 111 -9.58 -14.36 -5.19
CA VAL A 111 -10.17 -13.08 -4.79
C VAL A 111 -10.83 -12.45 -6.02
N ILE A 112 -12.12 -12.16 -5.95
CA ILE A 112 -12.89 -11.52 -7.02
C ILE A 112 -13.16 -10.03 -6.77
N ASN A 113 -13.02 -9.58 -5.53
CA ASN A 113 -13.17 -8.18 -5.16
C ASN A 113 -12.31 -7.86 -3.94
N ILE A 114 -11.74 -6.66 -3.90
CA ILE A 114 -10.97 -6.13 -2.77
C ILE A 114 -11.27 -4.64 -2.59
N LYS A 115 -11.60 -4.24 -1.37
CA LYS A 115 -11.77 -2.83 -0.96
C LYS A 115 -10.90 -2.57 0.26
N SER A 116 -10.23 -1.41 0.32
CA SER A 116 -9.48 -0.99 1.51
C SER A 116 -10.17 0.18 2.20
N LYS A 117 -10.22 0.15 3.53
CA LYS A 117 -10.60 1.29 4.37
C LYS A 117 -9.35 1.79 5.10
N GLU A 118 -8.99 3.04 4.83
CA GLU A 118 -7.93 3.76 5.52
C GLU A 118 -8.47 4.45 6.79
N ASP A 119 -7.68 4.39 7.84
CA ASP A 119 -7.88 5.16 9.07
C ASP A 119 -7.62 6.67 8.85
N GLN A 120 -7.74 7.44 9.93
CA GLN A 120 -7.52 8.88 9.89
C GLN A 120 -6.05 9.23 9.62
N GLU A 121 -5.10 8.43 10.12
CA GLU A 121 -3.67 8.68 9.96
C GLU A 121 -3.21 8.47 8.51
N ALA A 122 -3.66 7.41 7.84
CA ALA A 122 -3.39 7.22 6.41
C ALA A 122 -3.87 8.41 5.58
N ARG A 123 -5.06 8.95 5.91
CA ARG A 123 -5.62 10.12 5.23
C ARG A 123 -4.80 11.38 5.50
N LYS A 124 -4.36 11.60 6.74
CA LYS A 124 -3.49 12.73 7.11
C LYS A 124 -2.16 12.66 6.34
N ILE A 125 -1.52 11.50 6.31
CA ILE A 125 -0.29 11.25 5.56
C ILE A 125 -0.52 11.52 4.06
N ASN A 126 -1.58 10.96 3.47
CA ASN A 126 -1.93 11.18 2.06
C ASN A 126 -2.14 12.67 1.75
N ALA A 127 -2.89 13.38 2.60
CA ALA A 127 -3.17 14.80 2.44
C ALA A 127 -1.89 15.63 2.51
N PHE A 128 -1.02 15.35 3.48
CA PHE A 128 0.26 16.02 3.64
C PHE A 128 1.17 15.86 2.40
N TYR A 129 1.30 14.63 1.89
CA TYR A 129 2.09 14.38 0.69
C TYR A 129 1.46 15.04 -0.56
N LYS A 130 0.13 15.00 -0.70
CA LYS A 130 -0.56 15.67 -1.82
C LYS A 130 -0.37 17.19 -1.79
N GLU A 131 -0.49 17.81 -0.62
CA GLU A 131 -0.27 19.25 -0.44
C GLU A 131 1.17 19.64 -0.84
N ALA A 132 2.16 18.90 -0.34
CA ALA A 132 3.57 19.14 -0.67
C ALA A 132 3.87 18.95 -2.16
N VAL A 133 3.37 17.89 -2.79
CA VAL A 133 3.53 17.68 -4.25
C VAL A 133 2.86 18.78 -5.05
N SER A 134 1.67 19.22 -4.64
CA SER A 134 0.96 20.32 -5.30
C SER A 134 1.77 21.63 -5.24
N ASP A 135 2.35 21.94 -4.09
CA ASP A 135 3.18 23.13 -3.91
C ASP A 135 4.45 23.09 -4.78
N ILE A 136 5.12 21.94 -4.84
CA ILE A 136 6.26 21.72 -5.74
C ILE A 136 5.84 21.89 -7.21
N ALA A 137 4.76 21.22 -7.61
CA ALA A 137 4.27 21.27 -8.99
C ALA A 137 3.96 22.70 -9.41
N GLN A 138 3.34 23.49 -8.53
CA GLN A 138 3.08 24.91 -8.75
C GLN A 138 4.38 25.72 -8.86
N ALA A 139 5.32 25.54 -7.92
CA ALA A 139 6.58 26.29 -7.90
C ALA A 139 7.43 26.08 -9.16
N PHE A 140 7.40 24.87 -9.73
CA PHE A 140 8.15 24.50 -10.93
C PHE A 140 7.30 24.45 -12.22
N GLN A 141 6.02 24.83 -12.16
CA GLN A 141 5.08 24.76 -13.29
C GLN A 141 5.02 23.37 -13.96
N LEU A 142 5.03 22.30 -13.15
CA LEU A 142 5.06 20.93 -13.63
C LEU A 142 3.65 20.39 -13.89
N ASN A 143 3.44 19.80 -15.07
CA ASN A 143 2.26 18.97 -15.34
C ASN A 143 2.56 17.49 -15.06
N LEU A 144 2.28 17.06 -13.84
CA LEU A 144 2.56 15.69 -13.36
C LEU A 144 1.46 14.67 -13.67
N GLN A 145 0.30 15.10 -14.19
CA GLN A 145 -0.87 14.22 -14.38
C GLN A 145 -0.62 13.08 -15.38
N SER A 146 0.23 13.33 -16.38
CA SER A 146 0.58 12.33 -17.40
C SER A 146 1.77 11.44 -17.03
N TYR A 147 2.35 11.63 -15.84
CA TYR A 147 3.49 10.85 -15.36
C TYR A 147 3.00 9.75 -14.42
N LYS A 148 3.68 8.60 -14.46
CA LYS A 148 3.50 7.58 -13.44
C LYS A 148 4.32 7.94 -12.21
N ALA A 149 3.66 8.02 -11.05
CA ALA A 149 4.28 8.34 -9.78
C ALA A 149 4.77 7.09 -9.04
N TYR A 150 5.92 7.21 -8.40
CA TYR A 150 6.59 6.20 -7.60
C TYR A 150 7.05 6.82 -6.29
N ASN A 151 6.68 6.19 -5.17
CA ASN A 151 7.23 6.51 -3.86
C ASN A 151 8.49 5.67 -3.62
N THR A 152 9.08 5.80 -2.43
CA THR A 152 10.34 5.10 -2.11
C THR A 152 10.18 3.57 -2.03
N THR A 153 8.97 3.06 -1.82
CA THR A 153 8.69 1.62 -1.68
C THR A 153 8.53 0.89 -3.01
N ASN A 154 8.09 1.58 -4.06
CA ASN A 154 7.79 0.99 -5.37
C ASN A 154 8.67 1.54 -6.51
N ILE A 155 9.73 2.28 -6.18
CA ILE A 155 10.67 2.85 -7.16
C ILE A 155 11.39 1.76 -7.98
N PRO A 156 11.55 1.94 -9.31
CA PRO A 156 12.35 1.05 -10.14
C PRO A 156 13.79 0.92 -9.63
N ALA A 157 14.34 -0.30 -9.69
CA ALA A 157 15.67 -0.63 -9.19
C ALA A 157 16.79 0.33 -9.67
N PRO A 158 16.84 0.76 -10.96
CA PRO A 158 17.89 1.65 -11.44
C PRO A 158 17.90 3.04 -10.79
N LEU A 159 16.78 3.48 -10.19
CA LEU A 159 16.66 4.80 -9.56
C LEU A 159 16.89 4.75 -8.05
N ARG A 160 16.94 3.56 -7.43
CA ARG A 160 17.15 3.39 -5.99
C ARG A 160 18.38 4.13 -5.47
N PRO A 161 19.56 4.13 -6.13
CA PRO A 161 20.73 4.85 -5.63
C PRO A 161 20.49 6.36 -5.46
N PHE A 162 19.78 7.00 -6.41
CA PHE A 162 19.43 8.42 -6.31
C PHE A 162 18.50 8.68 -5.13
N ILE A 163 17.49 7.82 -4.94
CA ILE A 163 16.53 7.93 -3.85
C ILE A 163 17.20 7.76 -2.49
N THR A 164 18.05 6.74 -2.33
CA THR A 164 18.79 6.51 -1.08
C THR A 164 19.66 7.72 -0.72
N LYS A 165 20.38 8.28 -1.70
CA LYS A 165 21.20 9.48 -1.50
C LYS A 165 20.36 10.67 -1.03
N ILE A 166 19.22 10.92 -1.67
CA ILE A 166 18.32 12.02 -1.28
C ILE A 166 17.77 11.81 0.14
N ILE A 167 17.39 10.58 0.51
CA ILE A 167 16.91 10.28 1.86
C ILE A 167 17.98 10.61 2.90
N VAL A 168 19.24 10.23 2.66
CA VAL A 168 20.37 10.58 3.54
C VAL A 168 20.55 12.09 3.63
N GLU A 169 20.43 12.82 2.52
CA GLU A 169 20.48 14.30 2.48
C GLU A 169 19.30 14.96 3.25
N LEU A 170 18.16 14.28 3.36
CA LEU A 170 16.97 14.78 4.06
C LEU A 170 16.99 14.54 5.57
N ASN A 171 17.69 13.51 6.04
CA ASN A 171 17.71 13.12 7.46
C ASN A 171 18.04 14.28 8.42
N PRO A 172 19.02 15.17 8.15
CA PRO A 172 19.33 16.30 9.04
C PRO A 172 18.18 17.30 9.21
N TYR A 173 17.19 17.32 8.31
CA TYR A 173 16.04 18.24 8.36
C TYR A 173 14.86 17.67 9.14
N ILE A 174 14.94 16.42 9.58
CA ILE A 174 13.93 15.80 10.45
C ILE A 174 14.18 16.28 11.87
N SER A 175 13.18 16.96 12.46
CA SER A 175 13.29 17.52 13.81
C SER A 175 12.16 16.93 14.67
N PRO A 176 12.46 15.87 15.46
CA PRO A 176 11.50 15.29 16.38
C PRO A 176 10.82 16.35 17.25
N PRO A 177 9.50 16.25 17.49
CA PRO A 177 8.67 15.08 17.22
C PRO A 177 8.12 14.99 15.78
N TYR A 178 8.46 15.90 14.88
CA TYR A 178 7.81 15.98 13.56
C TYR A 178 8.76 15.61 12.41
N LYS A 179 8.19 15.00 11.36
CA LYS A 179 8.94 14.65 10.15
C LYS A 179 9.34 15.89 9.37
N ASN A 180 8.40 16.82 9.19
CA ASN A 180 8.50 18.11 8.47
C ASN A 180 9.11 18.07 7.06
N VAL A 181 9.44 16.91 6.51
CA VAL A 181 9.90 16.71 5.14
C VAL A 181 9.03 15.65 4.47
N ILE A 182 8.99 15.65 3.14
CA ILE A 182 8.46 14.51 2.40
C ILE A 182 9.62 13.67 1.86
N SER A 183 9.48 12.34 1.93
CA SER A 183 10.36 11.45 1.19
C SER A 183 10.25 11.73 -0.32
N PRO A 184 11.32 11.51 -1.10
CA PRO A 184 11.32 11.82 -2.51
C PRO A 184 10.29 10.98 -3.27
N ILE A 185 9.59 11.65 -4.19
CA ILE A 185 8.64 11.04 -5.11
C ILE A 185 9.20 11.17 -6.52
N THR A 186 9.14 10.07 -7.26
CA THR A 186 9.60 10.04 -8.64
C THR A 186 8.42 10.00 -9.59
N PHE A 187 8.46 10.83 -10.63
CA PHE A 187 7.50 10.87 -11.72
C PHE A 187 8.20 10.46 -13.01
N LEU A 188 7.76 9.39 -13.68
CA LEU A 188 8.36 8.91 -14.92
C LEU A 188 7.37 8.94 -16.10
N LYS A 189 7.85 9.35 -17.28
CA LYS A 189 7.12 9.31 -18.55
C LYS A 189 8.09 9.09 -19.71
N GLY A 190 8.04 7.91 -20.31
CA GLY A 190 8.98 7.53 -21.38
C GLY A 190 10.43 7.62 -20.92
N ASN A 191 11.25 8.40 -21.62
CA ASN A 191 12.66 8.62 -21.31
C ASN A 191 12.93 9.85 -20.43
N ARG A 192 11.90 10.45 -19.82
CA ARG A 192 12.01 11.62 -18.94
C ARG A 192 11.39 11.35 -17.59
N GLY A 193 11.85 12.06 -16.57
CA GLY A 193 11.26 12.01 -15.25
C GLY A 193 11.68 13.15 -14.34
N PHE A 194 11.10 13.16 -13.16
CA PHE A 194 11.43 14.09 -12.10
C PHE A 194 11.54 13.34 -10.77
N ILE A 195 12.52 13.66 -9.94
CA ILE A 195 12.49 13.35 -8.51
C ILE A 195 12.20 14.65 -7.79
N VAL A 196 11.16 14.65 -6.96
CA VAL A 196 10.75 15.84 -6.21
C VAL A 196 10.66 15.56 -4.73
N PHE A 197 11.04 16.55 -3.94
CA PHE A 197 10.94 16.53 -2.48
C PHE A 197 10.92 17.95 -1.93
N LYS A 198 10.66 18.07 -0.63
CA LYS A 198 10.51 19.36 0.04
C LYS A 198 11.20 19.34 1.41
N LEU A 199 11.95 20.40 1.69
CA LEU A 199 12.65 20.61 2.95
C LEU A 199 11.72 21.23 4.00
N ALA A 200 12.10 21.13 5.28
CA ALA A 200 11.30 21.62 6.40
C ALA A 200 11.06 23.14 6.40
N ASP A 201 12.01 23.90 5.84
CA ASP A 201 11.90 25.35 5.67
C ASP A 201 10.90 25.78 4.57
N GLY A 202 10.42 24.83 3.77
CA GLY A 202 9.53 25.07 2.64
C GLY A 202 10.21 25.08 1.27
N THR A 203 11.53 24.89 1.19
CA THR A 203 12.25 24.80 -0.07
C THR A 203 11.78 23.58 -0.88
N ASN A 204 11.28 23.84 -2.08
CA ASN A 204 10.92 22.83 -3.08
C ASN A 204 12.16 22.44 -3.88
N VAL A 205 12.38 21.13 -4.04
CA VAL A 205 13.53 20.61 -4.79
C VAL A 205 13.05 19.70 -5.91
N LYS A 206 13.61 19.89 -7.11
CA LYS A 206 13.34 19.09 -8.31
C LYS A 206 14.66 18.64 -8.91
N TYR A 207 14.82 17.33 -9.11
CA TYR A 207 15.85 16.75 -9.96
C TYR A 207 15.19 16.29 -11.25
N GLU A 208 15.72 16.70 -12.40
CA GLU A 208 15.24 16.23 -13.69
C GLU A 208 16.02 14.99 -14.13
N LEU A 209 15.30 14.00 -14.63
CA LEU A 209 15.84 12.72 -15.07
C LEU A 209 15.71 12.55 -16.58
N ARG A 210 16.73 11.98 -17.20
CA ARG A 210 16.71 11.50 -18.57
C ARG A 210 17.26 10.08 -18.66
N MET A 211 16.59 9.24 -19.45
CA MET A 211 17.10 7.92 -19.80
C MET A 211 18.00 8.04 -21.02
N GLU A 212 19.25 7.62 -20.87
CA GLU A 212 20.27 7.58 -21.92
C GLU A 212 20.96 6.22 -21.86
N ASN A 213 21.06 5.51 -22.98
CA ASN A 213 21.68 4.18 -23.05
C ASN A 213 21.16 3.21 -21.96
N GLN A 214 19.83 3.19 -21.77
CA GLN A 214 19.14 2.37 -20.76
C GLN A 214 19.53 2.70 -19.31
N GLN A 215 20.16 3.84 -19.06
CA GLN A 215 20.53 4.32 -17.73
C GLN A 215 19.86 5.66 -17.44
N TRP A 216 19.29 5.79 -16.24
CA TRP A 216 18.76 7.06 -15.78
C TRP A 216 19.89 7.97 -15.28
N LYS A 217 19.87 9.23 -15.70
CA LYS A 217 20.79 10.27 -15.25
C LYS A 217 20.03 11.48 -14.73
N ILE A 218 20.59 12.14 -13.72
CA ILE A 218 20.14 13.45 -13.27
C ILE A 218 20.77 14.49 -14.18
N ILE A 219 19.95 15.22 -14.95
CA ILE A 219 20.42 16.22 -15.90
C ILE A 219 20.32 17.65 -15.35
N SER A 220 19.47 17.89 -14.35
CA SER A 220 19.38 19.18 -13.67
C SER A 220 18.93 19.01 -12.23
N LYS A 221 19.31 19.97 -11.38
CA LYS A 221 18.87 20.09 -9.99
C LYS A 221 18.47 21.54 -9.76
N GLU A 222 17.23 21.76 -9.33
CA GLU A 222 16.71 23.09 -9.06
C GLU A 222 16.08 23.16 -7.67
N LYS A 223 16.18 24.33 -7.05
CA LYS A 223 15.52 24.67 -5.78
C LYS A 223 14.69 25.92 -5.98
N ARG A 224 13.48 25.95 -5.42
CA ARG A 224 12.62 27.13 -5.39
C ARG A 224 11.99 27.31 -4.02
N PRO A 225 11.74 28.55 -3.57
CA PRO A 225 10.95 28.76 -2.37
C PRO A 225 9.54 28.21 -2.56
N GLY A 226 8.93 27.79 -1.45
CA GLY A 226 7.58 27.26 -1.42
C GLY A 226 6.95 27.49 -0.05
N LYS A 227 5.79 26.89 0.19
CA LYS A 227 5.12 26.99 1.49
C LYS A 227 5.91 26.24 2.57
N LYS A 228 6.09 26.82 3.74
CA LYS A 228 6.74 26.15 4.87
C LYS A 228 5.96 24.89 5.26
N MET A 229 6.69 23.83 5.63
CA MET A 229 6.08 22.55 5.98
C MET A 229 5.33 22.66 7.32
N LYS A 230 4.09 22.16 7.35
CA LYS A 230 3.27 22.11 8.57
C LYS A 230 3.82 21.05 9.53
N LYS A 231 3.84 21.36 10.82
CA LYS A 231 4.25 20.44 11.89
C LYS A 231 3.11 19.51 12.30
N THR A 232 2.67 18.65 11.39
CA THR A 232 1.47 17.81 11.58
C THR A 232 1.72 16.31 11.49
N LEU A 233 2.80 15.88 10.82
CA LEU A 233 3.18 14.46 10.76
C LEU A 233 4.29 14.17 11.76
N ILE A 234 4.07 13.18 12.61
CA ILE A 234 5.06 12.69 13.57
C ILE A 234 6.20 12.02 12.80
N TRP A 235 7.42 12.13 13.31
CA TRP A 235 8.64 11.75 12.57
C TRP A 235 8.71 10.26 12.15
N TYR A 236 8.05 9.36 12.88
CA TYR A 236 8.01 7.92 12.58
C TYR A 236 6.89 7.51 11.60
N MET A 237 6.08 8.46 11.13
CA MET A 237 4.99 8.25 10.15
C MET A 237 5.44 8.44 8.70
#